data_AF-A0A8H4PHJ2-F1
#
_entry.id   AF-A0A8H4PHJ2-F1
#
_cell.length_a   1.000
_cell.length_b   1.000
_cell.length_c   1.000
_cell.angle_alpha   90.00
_cell.angle_beta   90.00
_cell.angle_gamma   90.00
#
_symmetry.space_group_name_H-M   'P 1'
#
loop_
_entity.id
_entity.type
_entity.pdbx_description
1 polymer ?
#
loop_
_entity_poly.entity_id
_entity_poly.type
_entity_poly.pdbx_seq_one_letter_code
_entity_poly.pdbx_strand_id
1 'polypeptide(L)'
;MASSTAKSNDEVSIYFETSQQILDSLIKHAAKHGQFRHFNYRLGMRLLLNSRESPLPCREMPAELEAVSTQFSAQIHALFDALKTFETINAKAEKSAIHQDGLNLTIKIERQSFDIYLDCLHRTFHTYPLTIANPGSLPLLSTVTAFRVIPYPHGPGGCKWATTRPISLISLLKCMMRLPALKEVEFPWLWEQMPVAFEVVALRHYARSWEGPWRDSRHEFGRVVDQLHNQMPVPLRKVRMWFWDPDYGFQEDQSTALPSLVHPKTEDPMSIGMRTMASHLEHLDLRAFITPGLFKPPINWPRMRHLRVEFHPWRPDGCWYFVGPRGENPEPQGFEVTDEHYPPSSPDENDQKVDDEYSESDDDEDLLLPDMFRTEPLDDKIVPLLSNFATALKGMPALEEAELFTYLTWKPSKERDATYGEDAPYESEGVVYRWGVLQCI
;
A
#
# COMPACT_ATOMS: atom_id res chain seq x y z
N MET A 1 37.53 5.35 -5.64
CA MET A 1 37.95 4.00 -5.20
C MET A 1 36.85 3.04 -5.58
N ALA A 2 37.09 2.25 -6.62
CA ALA A 2 36.12 1.31 -7.17
C ALA A 2 35.98 0.10 -6.25
N SER A 3 34.77 -0.15 -5.74
CA SER A 3 34.41 -1.40 -5.07
C SER A 3 33.74 -2.31 -6.09
N SER A 4 34.45 -3.38 -6.42
CA SER A 4 34.06 -4.47 -7.30
C SER A 4 32.87 -5.23 -6.72
N THR A 5 31.67 -5.01 -7.28
CA THR A 5 30.56 -5.95 -7.15
C THR A 5 30.77 -7.07 -8.15
N ALA A 6 31.23 -8.21 -7.64
CA ALA A 6 31.29 -9.45 -8.38
C ALA A 6 29.92 -9.78 -8.97
N LYS A 7 29.87 -9.89 -10.30
CA LYS A 7 28.75 -10.43 -11.06
C LYS A 7 28.53 -11.89 -10.65
N SER A 8 27.35 -12.22 -10.16
CA SER A 8 26.85 -13.60 -10.22
C SER A 8 26.21 -13.79 -11.59
N ASN A 9 26.85 -14.58 -12.43
CA ASN A 9 26.19 -15.28 -13.52
C ASN A 9 25.22 -16.31 -12.94
N ASP A 10 24.18 -16.58 -13.71
CA ASP A 10 23.19 -17.67 -13.60
C ASP A 10 21.80 -17.30 -13.02
N GLU A 11 20.82 -17.71 -13.84
CA GLU A 11 19.39 -17.91 -13.60
C GLU A 11 18.42 -16.73 -13.78
N VAL A 12 17.78 -16.74 -14.96
CA VAL A 12 16.38 -16.34 -15.10
C VAL A 12 15.55 -17.28 -14.22
N SER A 13 15.28 -16.87 -12.99
CA SER A 13 14.47 -17.64 -12.03
C SER A 13 13.00 -17.59 -12.46
N ILE A 14 12.54 -18.65 -13.12
CA ILE A 14 11.11 -18.96 -13.33
C ILE A 14 10.75 -20.11 -12.38
N TYR A 15 10.94 -19.92 -11.06
CA TYR A 15 10.64 -20.98 -10.11
C TYR A 15 9.36 -20.68 -9.34
N PHE A 16 8.31 -21.42 -9.69
CA PHE A 16 7.27 -21.76 -8.73
C PHE A 16 7.92 -22.65 -7.67
N GLU A 17 8.13 -22.12 -6.47
CA GLU A 17 8.63 -22.94 -5.37
C GLU A 17 7.48 -23.79 -4.80
N THR A 18 7.58 -25.10 -4.98
CA THR A 18 6.74 -26.08 -4.27
C THR A 18 7.00 -25.99 -2.76
N SER A 19 6.03 -26.44 -1.95
CA SER A 19 6.21 -26.50 -0.49
C SER A 19 7.48 -27.29 -0.08
N GLN A 20 7.84 -28.32 -0.85
CA GLN A 20 9.06 -29.09 -0.62
C GLN A 20 10.32 -28.28 -0.87
N GLN A 21 10.39 -27.50 -1.97
CA GLN A 21 11.55 -26.65 -2.26
C GLN A 21 11.75 -25.57 -1.18
N ILE A 22 10.64 -24.98 -0.70
CA ILE A 22 10.66 -24.01 0.40
C ILE A 22 11.17 -24.68 1.69
N LEU A 23 10.68 -25.88 1.99
CA LEU A 23 11.12 -26.66 3.15
C LEU A 23 12.60 -27.04 3.08
N ASP A 24 13.08 -27.48 1.93
CA ASP A 24 14.49 -27.81 1.71
C ASP A 24 15.38 -26.58 1.91
N SER A 25 14.93 -25.41 1.44
CA SER A 25 15.58 -24.12 1.67
C SER A 25 15.67 -23.77 3.16
N LEU A 26 14.56 -23.94 3.92
CA LEU A 26 14.53 -23.75 5.37
C LEU A 26 15.50 -24.69 6.11
N ILE A 27 15.49 -25.98 5.76
CA ILE A 27 16.39 -26.99 6.36
C ILE A 27 17.86 -26.66 6.04
N LYS A 28 18.16 -26.30 4.78
CA LYS A 28 19.51 -25.90 4.37
C LYS A 28 19.97 -24.64 5.11
N HIS A 29 19.08 -23.67 5.30
CA HIS A 29 19.37 -22.45 6.06
C HIS A 29 19.65 -22.77 7.54
N ALA A 30 18.83 -23.61 8.16
CA ALA A 30 19.01 -24.10 9.53
C ALA A 30 20.34 -24.85 9.70
N ALA A 31 20.69 -25.74 8.77
CA ALA A 31 21.95 -26.49 8.83
C ALA A 31 23.18 -25.57 8.72
N LYS A 32 23.08 -24.50 7.92
CA LYS A 32 24.17 -23.53 7.73
C LYS A 32 24.34 -22.57 8.90
N HIS A 33 23.23 -22.12 9.51
CA HIS A 33 23.23 -21.02 10.48
C HIS A 33 22.91 -21.45 11.91
N GLY A 34 22.51 -22.70 12.12
CA GLY A 34 22.00 -23.17 13.41
C GLY A 34 20.64 -22.54 13.70
N GLN A 35 20.59 -21.70 14.74
CA GLN A 35 19.39 -20.94 15.06
C GLN A 35 19.27 -19.69 14.18
N PHE A 36 18.10 -19.51 13.58
CA PHE A 36 17.79 -18.30 12.83
C PHE A 36 16.47 -17.67 13.26
N ARG A 37 16.40 -16.36 13.07
CA ARG A 37 15.24 -15.53 13.40
C ARG A 37 14.54 -14.98 12.17
N HIS A 38 15.19 -14.91 11.02
CA HIS A 38 14.64 -14.24 9.84
C HIS A 38 14.53 -15.21 8.67
N PHE A 39 13.35 -15.28 8.06
CA PHE A 39 13.14 -15.97 6.80
C PHE A 39 12.56 -15.01 5.77
N ASN A 40 13.26 -14.88 4.64
CA ASN A 40 12.84 -14.04 3.54
C ASN A 40 12.38 -14.94 2.40
N TYR A 41 11.09 -14.92 2.12
CA TYR A 41 10.50 -15.62 0.99
C TYR A 41 10.34 -14.64 -0.18
N ARG A 42 10.83 -15.01 -1.36
CA ARG A 42 10.59 -14.26 -2.60
C ARG A 42 9.42 -14.91 -3.31
N LEU A 43 8.35 -14.15 -3.50
CA LEU A 43 7.16 -14.60 -4.21
C LEU A 43 7.27 -14.10 -5.65
N GLY A 44 7.56 -15.03 -6.55
CA GLY A 44 7.64 -14.76 -7.99
C GLY A 44 6.25 -14.59 -8.60
N MET A 45 6.10 -13.63 -9.50
CA MET A 45 4.88 -13.51 -10.31
C MET A 45 4.90 -14.47 -11.48
N ARG A 46 3.70 -14.83 -11.96
CA ARG A 46 3.55 -15.61 -13.19
C ARG A 46 4.27 -14.91 -14.34
N LEU A 47 5.07 -15.62 -15.13
CA LEU A 47 5.49 -15.09 -16.42
C LEU A 47 4.27 -15.00 -17.34
N LEU A 48 3.90 -13.80 -17.76
CA LEU A 48 2.86 -13.60 -18.77
C LEU A 48 3.50 -13.69 -20.15
N LEU A 49 2.92 -14.54 -21.00
CA LEU A 49 3.44 -14.82 -22.34
C LEU A 49 2.72 -13.93 -23.35
N ASN A 50 3.47 -13.19 -24.14
CA ASN A 50 3.00 -12.28 -25.18
C ASN A 50 3.52 -12.71 -26.55
N SER A 51 3.26 -13.97 -26.94
CA SER A 51 3.75 -14.50 -28.22
C SER A 51 2.98 -13.90 -29.40
N ARG A 52 3.58 -13.93 -30.61
CA ARG A 52 2.92 -13.44 -31.83
C ARG A 52 1.67 -14.24 -32.20
N GLU A 53 1.64 -15.52 -31.86
CA GLU A 53 0.52 -16.43 -32.14
C GLU A 53 -0.64 -16.27 -31.15
N SER A 54 -0.36 -15.74 -29.96
CA SER A 54 -1.35 -15.51 -28.91
C SER A 54 -0.98 -14.27 -28.09
N PRO A 55 -1.05 -13.07 -28.68
CA PRO A 55 -0.67 -11.84 -28.00
C PRO A 55 -1.59 -11.59 -26.82
N LEU A 56 -1.05 -10.96 -25.78
CA LEU A 56 -1.85 -10.48 -24.66
C LEU A 56 -2.78 -9.36 -25.18
N PRO A 57 -4.06 -9.35 -24.77
CA PRO A 57 -4.94 -8.24 -25.09
C PRO A 57 -4.42 -6.94 -24.44
N CYS A 58 -4.82 -5.77 -24.95
CA CYS A 58 -4.38 -4.48 -24.41
C CYS A 58 -4.66 -4.33 -22.91
N ARG A 59 -5.85 -4.74 -22.44
CA ARG A 59 -6.23 -4.73 -21.03
C ARG A 59 -6.17 -6.12 -20.39
N GLU A 60 -5.96 -6.15 -19.08
CA GLU A 60 -6.02 -7.38 -18.30
C GLU A 60 -7.44 -7.95 -18.29
N MET A 61 -7.56 -9.20 -18.73
CA MET A 61 -8.83 -9.91 -18.75
C MET A 61 -9.11 -10.53 -17.37
N PRO A 62 -10.40 -10.68 -16.97
CA PRO A 62 -10.75 -11.32 -15.69
C PRO A 62 -10.16 -12.72 -15.50
N ALA A 63 -10.09 -13.54 -16.55
CA ALA A 63 -9.49 -14.87 -16.50
C ALA A 63 -7.98 -14.85 -16.25
N GLU A 64 -7.29 -13.81 -16.74
CA GLU A 64 -5.87 -13.61 -16.46
C GLU A 64 -5.66 -13.25 -14.99
N LEU A 65 -6.41 -12.26 -14.49
CA LEU A 65 -6.39 -11.87 -13.07
C LEU A 65 -6.69 -13.06 -12.15
N GLU A 66 -7.68 -13.88 -12.48
CA GLU A 66 -8.03 -15.10 -11.74
C GLU A 66 -6.85 -16.08 -11.74
N ALA A 67 -6.20 -16.30 -12.88
CA ALA A 67 -5.08 -17.21 -12.99
C ALA A 67 -3.85 -16.72 -12.22
N VAL A 68 -3.55 -15.42 -12.27
CA VAL A 68 -2.46 -14.78 -11.50
C VAL A 68 -2.76 -14.84 -10.01
N SER A 69 -4.00 -14.52 -9.59
CA SER A 69 -4.45 -14.62 -8.19
C SER A 69 -4.40 -16.06 -7.68
N THR A 70 -4.78 -17.03 -8.50
CA THR A 70 -4.71 -18.47 -8.17
C THR A 70 -3.28 -18.90 -7.91
N GLN A 71 -2.35 -18.49 -8.77
CA GLN A 71 -0.92 -18.76 -8.56
C GLN A 71 -0.38 -18.07 -7.31
N PHE A 72 -0.69 -16.78 -7.11
CA PHE A 72 -0.29 -16.04 -5.92
C PHE A 72 -0.79 -16.77 -4.65
N SER A 73 -2.06 -17.15 -4.64
CA SER A 73 -2.68 -17.94 -3.57
C SER A 73 -1.93 -19.25 -3.34
N ALA A 74 -1.68 -20.03 -4.41
CA ALA A 74 -1.00 -21.33 -4.30
C ALA A 74 0.41 -21.20 -3.69
N GLN A 75 1.17 -20.16 -4.03
CA GLN A 75 2.49 -19.90 -3.44
C GLN A 75 2.39 -19.56 -1.95
N ILE A 76 1.39 -18.77 -1.53
CA ILE A 76 1.16 -18.49 -0.12
C ILE A 76 0.77 -19.76 0.65
N HIS A 77 -0.08 -20.62 0.10
CA HIS A 77 -0.40 -21.92 0.70
C HIS A 77 0.85 -22.81 0.82
N ALA A 78 1.62 -22.93 -0.26
CA ALA A 78 2.87 -23.71 -0.27
C ALA A 78 3.87 -23.21 0.80
N LEU A 79 4.02 -21.88 0.95
CA LEU A 79 4.84 -21.27 1.98
C LEU A 79 4.36 -21.63 3.39
N PHE A 80 3.07 -21.48 3.66
CA PHE A 80 2.51 -21.78 4.98
C PHE A 80 2.61 -23.29 5.31
N ASP A 81 2.39 -24.18 4.33
CA ASP A 81 2.55 -25.63 4.51
C ASP A 81 4.01 -26.03 4.78
N ALA A 82 4.95 -25.43 4.05
CA ALA A 82 6.38 -25.64 4.26
C ALA A 82 6.81 -25.18 5.65
N LEU A 83 6.40 -23.98 6.07
CA LEU A 83 6.66 -23.46 7.41
C LEU A 83 6.04 -24.34 8.49
N LYS A 84 4.81 -24.83 8.27
CA LYS A 84 4.15 -25.73 9.24
C LYS A 84 4.90 -27.06 9.40
N THR A 85 5.35 -27.61 8.30
CA THR A 85 6.16 -28.83 8.29
C THR A 85 7.48 -28.59 9.00
N PHE A 86 8.13 -27.46 8.72
CA PHE A 86 9.37 -27.06 9.38
C PHE A 86 9.19 -26.88 10.89
N GLU A 87 8.12 -26.22 11.36
CA GLU A 87 7.77 -26.12 12.79
C GLU A 87 7.66 -27.50 13.44
N THR A 88 7.03 -28.45 12.75
CA THR A 88 6.80 -29.82 13.26
C THR A 88 8.11 -30.61 13.38
N ILE A 89 9.01 -30.48 12.41
CA ILE A 89 10.35 -31.07 12.46
C ILE A 89 11.15 -30.43 13.60
N ASN A 90 11.11 -29.11 13.69
CA ASN A 90 11.85 -28.33 14.67
C ASN A 90 11.43 -28.63 16.11
N ALA A 91 10.13 -28.86 16.35
CA ALA A 91 9.60 -29.23 17.66
C ALA A 91 10.08 -30.61 18.17
N LYS A 92 10.55 -31.49 17.28
CA LYS A 92 11.07 -32.82 17.62
C LYS A 92 12.59 -32.87 17.71
N ALA A 93 13.28 -31.81 17.27
CA ALA A 93 14.74 -31.77 17.26
C ALA A 93 15.29 -31.53 18.68
N GLU A 94 16.43 -32.13 19.00
CA GLU A 94 17.14 -31.89 20.28
C GLU A 94 17.51 -30.42 20.47
N LYS A 95 17.76 -29.71 19.36
CA LYS A 95 18.03 -28.28 19.33
C LYS A 95 17.12 -27.62 18.30
N SER A 96 16.31 -26.67 18.76
CA SER A 96 15.50 -25.82 17.87
C SER A 96 16.42 -25.01 16.96
N ALA A 97 16.16 -25.06 15.65
CA ALA A 97 16.68 -24.17 14.62
C ALA A 97 15.93 -22.83 14.56
N ILE A 98 14.73 -22.74 15.14
CA ILE A 98 14.02 -21.46 15.29
C ILE A 98 14.50 -20.79 16.57
N HIS A 99 14.83 -19.50 16.49
CA HIS A 99 15.21 -18.69 17.64
C HIS A 99 14.12 -18.70 18.72
N GLN A 100 14.49 -18.59 20.00
CA GLN A 100 13.55 -18.60 21.13
C GLN A 100 12.48 -17.50 21.07
N ASP A 101 12.79 -16.37 20.40
CA ASP A 101 11.85 -15.26 20.19
C ASP A 101 10.88 -15.48 19.02
N GLY A 102 11.01 -16.60 18.31
CA GLY A 102 10.24 -16.97 17.13
C GLY A 102 10.88 -16.54 15.81
N LEU A 103 10.08 -16.66 14.75
CA LEU A 103 10.45 -16.43 13.37
C LEU A 103 9.85 -15.12 12.85
N ASN A 104 10.70 -14.29 12.24
CA ASN A 104 10.33 -13.11 11.49
C ASN A 104 10.20 -13.49 10.02
N LEU A 105 8.96 -13.59 9.55
CA LEU A 105 8.63 -13.90 8.16
C LEU A 105 8.52 -12.62 7.33
N THR A 106 9.33 -12.51 6.28
CA THR A 106 9.21 -11.45 5.27
C THR A 106 8.86 -12.07 3.93
N ILE A 107 7.75 -11.64 3.33
CA ILE A 107 7.36 -11.98 1.96
C ILE A 107 7.72 -10.79 1.08
N LYS A 108 8.58 -11.03 0.08
CA LYS A 108 8.98 -10.06 -0.93
C LYS A 108 8.22 -10.36 -2.22
N ILE A 109 7.38 -9.43 -2.63
CA ILE A 109 6.50 -9.58 -3.79
C ILE A 109 7.26 -9.11 -5.02
N GLU A 110 7.61 -10.02 -5.90
CA GLU A 110 8.25 -9.67 -7.17
C GLU A 110 7.26 -8.98 -8.12
N ARG A 111 7.82 -8.36 -9.15
CA ARG A 111 7.04 -7.68 -10.18
C ARG A 111 6.43 -8.65 -11.15
N GLN A 112 5.37 -8.21 -11.80
CA GLN A 112 4.83 -8.86 -12.97
C GLN A 112 5.89 -8.86 -14.08
N SER A 113 6.30 -10.06 -14.49
CA SER A 113 7.27 -10.28 -15.56
C SER A 113 6.54 -10.70 -16.84
N PHE A 114 7.15 -10.36 -17.97
CA PHE A 114 6.70 -10.69 -19.32
C PHE A 114 7.84 -11.39 -20.07
N ASP A 115 7.51 -12.32 -20.96
CA ASP A 115 8.50 -13.06 -21.76
C ASP A 115 9.24 -12.17 -22.77
N ILE A 116 8.55 -11.16 -23.29
CA ILE A 116 9.09 -10.07 -24.08
C ILE A 116 8.65 -8.74 -23.49
N TYR A 117 9.39 -7.66 -23.80
CA TYR A 117 8.95 -6.32 -23.43
C TYR A 117 7.58 -6.05 -24.04
N LEU A 118 6.68 -5.51 -23.23
CA LEU A 118 5.34 -5.16 -23.66
C LEU A 118 5.38 -3.86 -24.44
N ASP A 119 4.73 -3.85 -25.60
CA ASP A 119 4.48 -2.64 -26.38
C ASP A 119 3.23 -1.89 -25.89
N CYS A 120 2.52 -2.39 -24.86
CA CYS A 120 1.26 -1.80 -24.38
C CYS A 120 1.35 -1.31 -22.93
N LEU A 121 1.29 0.02 -22.73
CA LEU A 121 1.41 0.68 -21.42
C LEU A 121 0.22 0.44 -20.49
N HIS A 122 -0.96 0.11 -21.02
CA HIS A 122 -2.12 -0.34 -20.23
C HIS A 122 -1.82 -1.57 -19.36
N ARG A 123 -0.81 -2.36 -19.72
CA ARG A 123 -0.38 -3.55 -18.98
C ARG A 123 0.67 -3.26 -17.91
N THR A 124 1.22 -2.05 -17.88
CA THR A 124 2.24 -1.65 -16.91
C THR A 124 1.64 -1.33 -15.55
N PHE A 125 0.40 -0.85 -15.49
CA PHE A 125 -0.23 -0.40 -14.25
C PHE A 125 -1.41 -1.30 -13.88
N HIS A 126 -1.21 -2.13 -12.85
CA HIS A 126 -2.21 -3.10 -12.42
C HIS A 126 -3.15 -2.48 -11.38
N THR A 127 -4.45 -2.54 -11.66
CA THR A 127 -5.47 -1.97 -10.77
C THR A 127 -6.04 -2.97 -9.77
N TYR A 128 -6.35 -4.19 -10.22
CA TYR A 128 -7.06 -5.15 -9.39
C TYR A 128 -6.12 -5.84 -8.40
N PRO A 129 -6.47 -5.86 -7.09
CA PRO A 129 -5.63 -6.47 -6.07
C PRO A 129 -5.69 -8.00 -6.13
N LEU A 130 -4.54 -8.64 -5.95
CA LEU A 130 -4.43 -10.10 -5.84
C LEU A 130 -5.08 -10.61 -4.55
N THR A 131 -5.74 -11.76 -4.65
CA THR A 131 -6.46 -12.38 -3.53
C THR A 131 -5.92 -13.77 -3.21
N ILE A 132 -6.01 -14.15 -1.93
CA ILE A 132 -5.75 -15.54 -1.49
C ILE A 132 -7.07 -16.29 -1.49
N ALA A 133 -7.14 -17.39 -2.24
CA ALA A 133 -8.27 -18.30 -2.23
C ALA A 133 -8.25 -19.14 -0.94
N ASN A 134 -9.44 -19.32 -0.33
CA ASN A 134 -9.63 -20.12 0.89
C ASN A 134 -8.58 -19.86 2.00
N PRO A 135 -8.37 -18.61 2.43
CA PRO A 135 -7.33 -18.29 3.42
C PRO A 135 -7.53 -18.97 4.78
N GLY A 136 -8.74 -19.48 5.07
CA GLY A 136 -9.01 -20.30 6.24
C GLY A 136 -8.35 -21.68 6.22
N SER A 137 -7.96 -22.20 5.04
CA SER A 137 -7.26 -23.49 4.92
C SER A 137 -5.75 -23.39 5.14
N LEU A 138 -5.17 -22.18 5.18
CA LEU A 138 -3.77 -21.97 5.54
C LEU A 138 -3.52 -22.57 6.94
N PRO A 139 -2.45 -23.34 7.17
CA PRO A 139 -2.15 -23.88 8.49
C PRO A 139 -1.84 -22.78 9.52
N LEU A 140 -2.09 -23.07 10.80
CA LEU A 140 -1.69 -22.19 11.91
C LEU A 140 -0.19 -22.31 12.17
N LEU A 141 0.53 -21.18 12.09
CA LEU A 141 1.97 -21.10 12.34
C LEU A 141 2.24 -20.54 13.74
N SER A 142 2.69 -21.41 14.65
CA SER A 142 2.82 -21.07 16.08
C SER A 142 4.15 -20.41 16.43
N THR A 143 5.09 -20.34 15.50
CA THR A 143 6.43 -19.81 15.73
C THR A 143 6.66 -18.45 15.07
N VAL A 144 5.81 -18.04 14.14
CA VAL A 144 5.94 -16.74 13.46
C VAL A 144 5.52 -15.62 14.41
N THR A 145 6.47 -14.76 14.75
CA THR A 145 6.27 -13.63 15.66
C THR A 145 6.29 -12.30 14.92
N ALA A 146 7.02 -12.13 13.83
CA ALA A 146 6.89 -10.92 13.00
C ALA A 146 6.44 -11.29 11.58
N PHE A 147 5.53 -10.49 11.01
CA PHE A 147 5.04 -10.66 9.65
C PHE A 147 5.21 -9.38 8.85
N ARG A 148 5.94 -9.49 7.75
CA ARG A 148 6.25 -8.37 6.87
C ARG A 148 5.95 -8.74 5.43
N VAL A 149 5.28 -7.84 4.71
CA VAL A 149 5.09 -7.97 3.26
C VAL A 149 5.60 -6.70 2.61
N ILE A 150 6.54 -6.84 1.68
CA ILE A 150 7.13 -5.72 0.96
C ILE A 150 7.14 -6.01 -0.54
N PRO A 151 6.98 -4.99 -1.39
CA PRO A 151 7.30 -5.11 -2.80
C PRO A 151 8.82 -5.27 -2.97
N TYR A 152 9.23 -5.92 -4.04
CA TYR A 152 10.63 -6.03 -4.41
C TYR A 152 11.18 -4.64 -4.78
N PRO A 153 12.37 -4.25 -4.26
CA PRO A 153 12.91 -2.92 -4.49
C PRO A 153 13.10 -2.64 -5.98
N HIS A 154 12.83 -1.39 -6.38
CA HIS A 154 13.10 -0.93 -7.73
C HIS A 154 14.60 -0.79 -7.98
N GLY A 155 15.02 -1.07 -9.22
CA GLY A 155 16.29 -0.55 -9.72
C GLY A 155 16.23 0.97 -9.87
N PRO A 156 17.38 1.64 -10.01
CA PRO A 156 17.39 3.08 -10.30
C PRO A 156 16.69 3.36 -11.65
N GLY A 157 15.83 4.39 -11.70
CA GLY A 157 15.41 5.00 -12.97
C GLY A 157 14.06 4.55 -13.55
N GLY A 158 13.05 4.23 -12.75
CA GLY A 158 11.69 4.09 -13.30
C GLY A 158 10.59 4.27 -12.25
N CYS A 159 9.36 4.24 -12.72
CA CYS A 159 8.16 4.33 -11.90
C CYS A 159 8.09 3.16 -10.89
N LYS A 160 8.15 3.44 -9.58
CA LYS A 160 8.22 2.40 -8.52
C LYS A 160 7.07 1.38 -8.59
N TRP A 161 5.90 1.83 -9.05
CA TRP A 161 4.67 1.04 -9.13
C TRP A 161 4.42 0.37 -10.49
N ALA A 162 5.22 0.70 -11.51
CA ALA A 162 5.19 -0.04 -12.77
C ALA A 162 5.40 -1.54 -12.52
N THR A 163 4.56 -2.34 -13.18
CA THR A 163 4.46 -3.80 -13.12
C THR A 163 4.31 -4.38 -11.71
N THR A 164 3.98 -3.56 -10.71
CA THR A 164 3.73 -4.03 -9.35
C THR A 164 2.25 -4.42 -9.23
N ARG A 165 2.00 -5.62 -8.71
CA ARG A 165 0.64 -6.12 -8.47
C ARG A 165 0.18 -5.71 -7.07
N PRO A 166 -0.92 -4.95 -6.92
CA PRO A 166 -1.48 -4.68 -5.61
C PRO A 166 -1.95 -5.97 -4.94
N ILE A 167 -1.90 -6.03 -3.61
CA ILE A 167 -2.42 -7.17 -2.84
C ILE A 167 -3.60 -6.69 -2.02
N SER A 168 -4.67 -7.50 -1.99
CA SER A 168 -5.85 -7.18 -1.20
C SER A 168 -5.50 -7.09 0.29
N LEU A 169 -5.91 -6.01 0.94
CA LEU A 169 -5.74 -5.82 2.39
C LEU A 169 -6.38 -6.96 3.18
N ILE A 170 -7.47 -7.52 2.68
CA ILE A 170 -8.17 -8.66 3.29
C ILE A 170 -7.29 -9.89 3.31
N SER A 171 -6.56 -10.17 2.22
CA SER A 171 -5.63 -11.29 2.14
C SER A 171 -4.58 -11.19 3.25
N LEU A 172 -4.02 -10.00 3.46
CA LEU A 172 -3.04 -9.74 4.51
C LEU A 172 -3.62 -9.92 5.91
N LEU A 173 -4.80 -9.36 6.18
CA LEU A 173 -5.50 -9.51 7.46
C LEU A 173 -5.79 -11.00 7.76
N LYS A 174 -6.26 -11.75 6.77
CA LYS A 174 -6.57 -13.16 6.94
C LYS A 174 -5.31 -14.00 7.12
N CYS A 175 -4.18 -13.66 6.49
CA CYS A 175 -2.88 -14.26 6.80
C CYS A 175 -2.49 -14.03 8.27
N MET A 176 -2.64 -12.81 8.78
CA MET A 176 -2.35 -12.50 10.19
C MET A 176 -3.13 -13.39 11.16
N MET A 177 -4.39 -13.74 10.83
CA MET A 177 -5.22 -14.62 11.67
C MET A 177 -4.70 -16.05 11.76
N ARG A 178 -3.77 -16.43 10.87
CA ARG A 178 -3.14 -17.76 10.86
C ARG A 178 -1.82 -17.79 11.62
N LEU A 179 -1.45 -16.69 12.27
CA LEU A 179 -0.21 -16.52 13.01
C LEU A 179 -0.54 -16.24 14.50
N PRO A 180 -0.93 -17.26 15.30
CA PRO A 180 -1.36 -17.05 16.68
C PRO A 180 -0.28 -16.46 17.61
N ALA A 181 1.00 -16.65 17.28
CA ALA A 181 2.12 -16.06 18.01
C ALA A 181 2.51 -14.67 17.50
N LEU A 182 1.78 -14.10 16.55
CA LEU A 182 2.12 -12.84 15.91
C LEU A 182 2.18 -11.70 16.92
N LYS A 183 3.28 -10.98 16.83
CA LYS A 183 3.76 -9.98 17.77
C LYS A 183 3.83 -8.61 17.09
N GLU A 184 4.32 -8.59 15.85
CA GLU A 184 4.63 -7.38 15.10
C GLU A 184 4.24 -7.56 13.63
N VAL A 185 3.61 -6.54 13.05
CA VAL A 185 3.25 -6.48 11.62
C VAL A 185 3.88 -5.26 10.98
N GLU A 186 4.45 -5.45 9.79
CA GLU A 186 5.03 -4.37 9.01
C GLU A 186 4.61 -4.46 7.54
N PHE A 187 3.78 -3.52 7.11
CA PHE A 187 3.44 -3.32 5.70
C PHE A 187 3.87 -1.91 5.29
N PRO A 188 5.12 -1.72 4.82
CA PRO A 188 5.67 -0.41 4.50
C PRO A 188 5.18 0.16 3.16
N TRP A 189 4.36 -0.59 2.42
CA TRP A 189 3.59 -0.08 1.27
C TRP A 189 2.43 -1.05 0.99
N LEU A 190 1.19 -0.57 1.07
CA LEU A 190 -0.04 -1.33 0.80
C LEU A 190 -0.67 -0.98 -0.55
N TRP A 191 0.16 -0.52 -1.50
CA TRP A 191 -0.22 -0.29 -2.90
C TRP A 191 -1.38 0.68 -3.12
N GLU A 192 -1.69 1.56 -2.16
CA GLU A 192 -2.56 2.68 -2.41
C GLU A 192 -1.79 3.69 -3.27
N GLN A 193 -2.37 4.06 -4.41
CA GLN A 193 -1.74 4.90 -5.43
C GLN A 193 -2.58 6.16 -5.62
N MET A 194 -1.91 7.30 -5.54
CA MET A 194 -2.52 8.59 -5.81
C MET A 194 -2.47 8.88 -7.32
N PRO A 195 -3.45 9.61 -7.88
CA PRO A 195 -3.37 10.08 -9.25
C PRO A 195 -2.08 10.87 -9.49
N VAL A 196 -1.31 10.45 -10.49
CA VAL A 196 -0.04 11.09 -10.85
C VAL A 196 -0.32 12.19 -11.85
N ALA A 197 0.22 13.39 -11.61
CA ALA A 197 0.08 14.53 -12.51
C ALA A 197 1.06 14.46 -13.69
N PHE A 198 0.98 13.39 -14.51
CA PHE A 198 1.69 13.35 -15.78
C PHE A 198 1.21 14.47 -16.70
N GLU A 199 2.12 15.19 -17.35
CA GLU A 199 1.76 16.15 -18.39
C GLU A 199 1.00 15.46 -19.53
N VAL A 200 1.56 14.33 -19.99
CA VAL A 200 0.99 13.51 -21.05
C VAL A 200 -0.32 12.87 -20.61
N VAL A 201 -1.41 13.23 -21.29
CA VAL A 201 -2.77 12.71 -21.02
C VAL A 201 -2.81 11.18 -21.12
N ALA A 202 -2.11 10.61 -22.09
CA ALA A 202 -2.02 9.16 -22.26
C ALA A 202 -1.42 8.45 -21.05
N LEU A 203 -0.34 8.99 -20.48
CA LEU A 203 0.27 8.42 -19.27
C LEU A 203 -0.67 8.51 -18.06
N ARG A 204 -1.46 9.59 -17.92
CA ARG A 204 -2.51 9.68 -16.88
C ARG A 204 -3.57 8.59 -17.07
N HIS A 205 -3.96 8.31 -18.31
CA HIS A 205 -4.93 7.25 -18.62
C HIS A 205 -4.36 5.86 -18.30
N TYR A 206 -3.13 5.56 -18.72
CA TYR A 206 -2.49 4.27 -18.43
C TYR A 206 -2.25 4.05 -16.93
N ALA A 207 -1.78 5.07 -16.23
CA ALA A 207 -1.46 5.00 -14.80
C ALA A 207 -2.68 5.28 -13.89
N ARG A 208 -3.89 5.39 -14.45
CA ARG A 208 -5.09 5.72 -13.69
C ARG A 208 -5.31 4.72 -12.55
N SER A 209 -5.32 5.25 -11.33
CA SER A 209 -5.73 4.51 -10.15
C SER A 209 -7.25 4.52 -10.08
N TRP A 210 -7.88 3.46 -10.60
CA TRP A 210 -9.34 3.41 -10.71
C TRP A 210 -10.04 3.45 -9.36
N GLU A 211 -11.06 4.28 -9.28
CA GLU A 211 -11.68 4.70 -8.03
C GLU A 211 -12.61 3.61 -7.47
N GLY A 212 -13.21 2.79 -8.34
CA GLY A 212 -14.06 1.65 -7.97
C GLY A 212 -13.35 0.62 -7.07
N PRO A 213 -12.33 -0.11 -7.59
CA PRO A 213 -11.57 -1.08 -6.81
C PRO A 213 -10.92 -0.47 -5.56
N TRP A 214 -10.51 0.79 -5.64
CA TRP A 214 -9.93 1.52 -4.52
C TRP A 214 -10.94 1.73 -3.38
N ARG A 215 -12.12 2.27 -3.68
CA ARG A 215 -13.23 2.40 -2.73
C ARG A 215 -13.60 1.04 -2.13
N ASP A 216 -13.73 0.02 -2.96
CA ASP A 216 -14.16 -1.31 -2.51
C ASP A 216 -13.17 -1.91 -1.49
N SER A 217 -11.86 -1.86 -1.77
CA SER A 217 -10.81 -2.32 -0.84
C SER A 217 -10.94 -1.67 0.54
N ARG A 218 -11.26 -0.38 0.57
CA ARG A 218 -11.42 0.43 1.77
C ARG A 218 -12.64 0.03 2.59
N HIS A 219 -13.77 -0.20 1.92
CA HIS A 219 -15.02 -0.66 2.53
C HIS A 219 -14.87 -2.08 3.07
N GLU A 220 -14.24 -2.95 2.29
CA GLU A 220 -14.02 -4.33 2.69
C GLU A 220 -13.07 -4.44 3.88
N PHE A 221 -12.02 -3.62 3.94
CA PHE A 221 -11.13 -3.55 5.10
C PHE A 221 -11.92 -3.29 6.39
N GLY A 222 -12.72 -2.21 6.41
CA GLY A 222 -13.53 -1.85 7.58
C GLY A 222 -14.47 -2.98 8.01
N ARG A 223 -15.16 -3.59 7.05
CA ARG A 223 -16.07 -4.73 7.30
C ARG A 223 -15.33 -5.94 7.86
N VAL A 224 -14.16 -6.28 7.32
CA VAL A 224 -13.41 -7.47 7.74
C VAL A 224 -12.78 -7.27 9.11
N VAL A 225 -12.25 -6.09 9.43
CA VAL A 225 -11.72 -5.81 10.77
C VAL A 225 -12.83 -5.90 11.81
N ASP A 226 -14.02 -5.36 11.52
CA ASP A 226 -15.18 -5.49 12.41
C ASP A 226 -15.57 -6.95 12.65
N GLN A 227 -15.45 -7.83 11.64
CA GLN A 227 -15.71 -9.26 11.80
C GLN A 227 -14.61 -10.00 12.57
N LEU A 228 -13.34 -9.59 12.40
CA LEU A 228 -12.18 -10.32 12.89
C LEU A 228 -11.56 -9.77 14.17
N HIS A 229 -12.02 -8.62 14.69
CA HIS A 229 -11.35 -7.95 15.83
C HIS A 229 -11.18 -8.88 17.05
N ASN A 230 -12.17 -9.71 17.37
CA ASN A 230 -12.10 -10.68 18.48
C ASN A 230 -11.20 -11.89 18.20
N GLN A 231 -10.72 -12.05 16.98
CA GLN A 231 -9.86 -13.15 16.52
C GLN A 231 -8.43 -12.69 16.25
N MET A 232 -8.14 -11.40 16.42
CA MET A 232 -6.79 -10.86 16.27
C MET A 232 -5.81 -11.59 17.20
N PRO A 233 -4.58 -11.90 16.75
CA PRO A 233 -3.59 -12.55 17.60
C PRO A 233 -3.39 -11.77 18.90
N VAL A 234 -3.71 -12.40 20.03
CA VAL A 234 -3.60 -11.80 21.37
C VAL A 234 -2.21 -11.17 21.65
N PRO A 235 -1.07 -11.74 21.18
CA PRO A 235 0.25 -11.14 21.40
C PRO A 235 0.59 -9.95 20.50
N LEU A 236 -0.28 -9.59 19.54
CA LEU A 236 -0.04 -8.51 18.59
C LEU A 236 -0.05 -7.18 19.34
N ARG A 237 1.04 -6.44 19.23
CA ARG A 237 1.16 -5.12 19.87
C ARG A 237 1.79 -4.06 19.00
N LYS A 238 2.50 -4.42 17.92
CA LYS A 238 3.07 -3.45 16.99
C LYS A 238 2.49 -3.63 15.60
N VAL A 239 1.97 -2.56 15.03
CA VAL A 239 1.49 -2.53 13.66
C VAL A 239 2.06 -1.30 12.96
N ARG A 240 2.77 -1.53 11.86
CA ARG A 240 3.05 -0.52 10.84
C ARG A 240 2.23 -0.83 9.59
N MET A 241 1.42 0.13 9.18
CA MET A 241 0.62 0.06 7.95
C MET A 241 0.78 1.37 7.19
N TRP A 242 1.55 1.31 6.12
CA TRP A 242 1.75 2.44 5.23
C TRP A 242 1.07 2.17 3.91
N PHE A 243 0.07 2.97 3.60
CA PHE A 243 -0.70 2.79 2.38
C PHE A 243 0.07 3.23 1.13
N TRP A 244 0.97 4.21 1.27
CA TRP A 244 1.95 4.63 0.26
C TRP A 244 3.39 4.65 0.80
N ASP A 245 4.37 4.59 -0.10
CA ASP A 245 5.82 4.56 0.19
C ASP A 245 6.35 5.93 0.69
N PRO A 246 7.25 5.99 1.70
CA PRO A 246 7.93 7.22 2.16
C PRO A 246 8.62 8.07 1.12
N ASP A 247 9.26 7.43 0.14
CA ASP A 247 9.97 8.15 -0.91
C ASP A 247 9.03 8.53 -2.06
N TYR A 248 7.73 8.24 -1.94
CA TYR A 248 6.73 8.75 -2.86
C TYR A 248 6.58 10.25 -2.60
N GLY A 249 7.35 11.05 -3.32
CA GLY A 249 7.15 12.50 -3.37
C GLY A 249 5.75 12.76 -3.93
N PHE A 250 4.92 13.52 -3.21
CA PHE A 250 3.61 13.93 -3.70
C PHE A 250 3.81 14.64 -5.05
N GLN A 251 3.21 14.08 -6.10
CA GLN A 251 3.28 14.55 -7.49
C GLN A 251 1.84 14.71 -8.01
N GLU A 252 0.95 15.14 -7.11
CA GLU A 252 -0.49 15.19 -7.35
C GLU A 252 -0.90 16.52 -7.93
N ASP A 253 -1.97 16.51 -8.72
CA ASP A 253 -2.67 17.73 -9.11
C ASP A 253 -3.80 18.00 -8.12
N GLN A 254 -3.57 18.92 -7.19
CA GLN A 254 -4.52 19.26 -6.12
C GLN A 254 -5.69 20.14 -6.61
N SER A 255 -5.70 20.51 -7.90
CA SER A 255 -6.80 21.24 -8.54
C SER A 255 -7.89 20.33 -9.09
N THR A 256 -7.61 19.03 -9.23
CA THR A 256 -8.52 18.04 -9.80
C THR A 256 -9.56 17.54 -8.81
N ALA A 257 -10.73 17.14 -9.34
CA ALA A 257 -11.77 16.51 -8.55
C ALA A 257 -11.32 15.11 -8.12
N LEU A 258 -11.66 14.74 -6.89
CA LEU A 258 -11.25 13.46 -6.30
C LEU A 258 -12.46 12.60 -5.95
N PRO A 259 -12.32 11.26 -5.96
CA PRO A 259 -13.43 10.38 -5.65
C PRO A 259 -13.78 10.41 -4.16
N SER A 260 -15.06 10.22 -3.88
CA SER A 260 -15.50 9.78 -2.56
C SER A 260 -15.30 8.28 -2.40
N LEU A 261 -14.27 7.90 -1.66
CA LEU A 261 -13.94 6.51 -1.29
C LEU A 261 -14.73 6.02 -0.06
N VAL A 262 -15.76 6.75 0.35
CA VAL A 262 -16.56 6.50 1.54
C VAL A 262 -18.04 6.29 1.20
N HIS A 263 -18.56 6.94 0.15
CA HIS A 263 -19.95 6.78 -0.27
C HIS A 263 -20.26 5.29 -0.58
N PRO A 264 -21.42 4.73 -0.16
CA PRO A 264 -22.58 5.38 0.46
C PRO A 264 -22.56 5.48 1.99
N LYS A 265 -21.43 5.17 2.64
CA LYS A 265 -21.29 5.38 4.08
C LYS A 265 -21.10 6.87 4.37
N THR A 266 -21.44 7.27 5.59
CA THR A 266 -21.21 8.64 6.10
C THR A 266 -19.89 8.74 6.87
N GLU A 267 -19.41 7.62 7.40
CA GLU A 267 -18.14 7.51 8.08
C GLU A 267 -17.24 6.56 7.31
N ASP A 268 -15.95 6.91 7.29
CA ASP A 268 -14.92 6.13 6.65
C ASP A 268 -14.76 4.74 7.30
N PRO A 269 -15.05 3.64 6.57
CA PRO A 269 -14.91 2.29 7.08
C PRO A 269 -13.48 1.92 7.47
N MET A 270 -12.47 2.43 6.76
CA MET A 270 -11.07 2.11 7.04
C MET A 270 -10.61 2.77 8.34
N SER A 271 -10.87 4.08 8.52
CA SER A 271 -10.60 4.77 9.79
C SER A 271 -11.28 4.08 10.99
N ILE A 272 -12.54 3.66 10.82
CA ILE A 272 -13.27 2.94 11.87
C ILE A 272 -12.63 1.58 12.17
N GLY A 273 -12.31 0.79 11.13
CA GLY A 273 -11.64 -0.50 11.29
C GLY A 273 -10.29 -0.34 12.00
N MET A 274 -9.48 0.64 11.59
CA MET A 274 -8.20 0.92 12.21
C MET A 274 -8.33 1.31 13.69
N ARG A 275 -9.33 2.11 14.05
CA ARG A 275 -9.63 2.44 15.45
C ARG A 275 -9.92 1.19 16.29
N THR A 276 -10.68 0.24 15.73
CA THR A 276 -10.99 -1.03 16.40
C THR A 276 -9.73 -1.87 16.60
N MET A 277 -8.91 -2.03 15.56
CA MET A 277 -7.67 -2.80 15.63
C MET A 277 -6.64 -2.18 16.61
N ALA A 278 -6.58 -0.85 16.68
CA ALA A 278 -5.67 -0.11 17.55
C ALA A 278 -5.92 -0.34 19.05
N SER A 279 -7.12 -0.80 19.44
CA SER A 279 -7.53 -0.92 20.85
C SER A 279 -6.72 -1.87 21.71
N HIS A 280 -5.90 -2.73 21.10
CA HIS A 280 -5.06 -3.70 21.80
C HIS A 280 -3.55 -3.47 21.57
N LEU A 281 -3.17 -2.47 20.78
CA LEU A 281 -1.79 -2.22 20.38
C LEU A 281 -1.03 -1.37 21.41
N GLU A 282 0.29 -1.57 21.40
CA GLU A 282 1.27 -0.71 22.08
C GLU A 282 1.92 0.30 21.10
N HIS A 283 2.06 -0.08 19.83
CA HIS A 283 2.67 0.74 18.79
C HIS A 283 1.80 0.72 17.53
N LEU A 284 1.36 1.89 17.09
CA LEU A 284 0.70 2.08 15.81
C LEU A 284 1.47 3.12 14.99
N ASP A 285 1.98 2.70 13.83
CA ASP A 285 2.62 3.56 12.83
C ASP A 285 1.79 3.48 11.53
N LEU A 286 0.92 4.47 11.34
CA LEU A 286 -0.06 4.53 10.27
C LEU A 286 0.30 5.63 9.29
N ARG A 287 0.18 5.33 8.01
CA ARG A 287 0.21 6.32 6.94
C ARG A 287 -0.94 6.05 5.99
N ALA A 288 -1.97 6.89 6.00
CA ALA A 288 -3.21 6.62 5.30
C ALA A 288 -4.07 7.87 5.04
N PHE A 289 -5.02 7.77 4.12
CA PHE A 289 -6.15 8.72 4.07
C PHE A 289 -7.06 8.43 5.26
N ILE A 290 -7.19 9.39 6.19
CA ILE A 290 -8.00 9.22 7.40
C ILE A 290 -9.07 10.28 7.54
N THR A 291 -10.06 9.99 8.36
CA THR A 291 -11.08 10.95 8.82
C THR A 291 -11.01 11.10 10.34
N PRO A 292 -11.71 12.09 10.94
CA PRO A 292 -11.85 12.17 12.39
C PRO A 292 -12.43 10.91 13.05
N GLY A 293 -13.06 10.02 12.26
CA GLY A 293 -13.56 8.72 12.72
C GLY A 293 -12.49 7.85 13.38
N LEU A 294 -11.22 7.95 12.97
CA LEU A 294 -10.12 7.18 13.57
C LEU A 294 -9.98 7.45 15.08
N PHE A 295 -10.28 8.67 15.51
CA PHE A 295 -10.12 9.14 16.90
C PHE A 295 -11.45 9.49 17.58
N LYS A 296 -12.59 9.19 16.93
CA LYS A 296 -13.92 9.55 17.46
C LYS A 296 -14.16 8.86 18.82
N PRO A 297 -14.41 9.62 19.90
CA PRO A 297 -14.63 9.06 21.23
C PRO A 297 -15.90 8.18 21.33
N PRO A 298 -15.97 7.25 22.32
CA PRO A 298 -14.94 6.96 23.32
C PRO A 298 -13.79 6.13 22.74
N ILE A 299 -12.55 6.57 22.99
CA ILE A 299 -11.34 5.81 22.69
C ILE A 299 -10.84 5.18 23.98
N ASN A 300 -10.54 3.89 23.93
CA ASN A 300 -9.93 3.15 25.02
C ASN A 300 -8.80 2.29 24.47
N TRP A 301 -7.60 2.87 24.41
CA TRP A 301 -6.38 2.20 23.95
C TRP A 301 -5.39 2.14 25.12
N PRO A 302 -5.68 1.32 26.15
CA PRO A 302 -5.02 1.41 27.46
C PRO A 302 -3.54 1.04 27.43
N ARG A 303 -3.09 0.38 26.35
CA ARG A 303 -1.72 -0.10 26.17
C ARG A 303 -0.92 0.75 25.18
N MET A 304 -1.55 1.71 24.49
CA MET A 304 -0.88 2.51 23.47
C MET A 304 0.26 3.29 24.09
N ARG A 305 1.48 3.08 23.61
CA ARG A 305 2.71 3.76 24.03
C ARG A 305 3.22 4.71 22.95
N HIS A 306 3.17 4.29 21.69
CA HIS A 306 3.59 5.12 20.55
C HIS A 306 2.52 5.11 19.47
N LEU A 307 2.01 6.30 19.18
CA LEU A 307 1.04 6.54 18.12
C LEU A 307 1.66 7.48 17.10
N ARG A 308 1.92 7.00 15.89
CA ARG A 308 2.40 7.84 14.78
C ARG A 308 1.42 7.75 13.64
N VAL A 309 0.82 8.88 13.27
CA VAL A 309 -0.15 8.95 12.17
C VAL A 309 0.27 10.02 11.18
N GLU A 310 0.72 9.57 10.02
CA GLU A 310 0.90 10.40 8.84
C GLU A 310 -0.40 10.38 8.02
N PHE A 311 -1.15 11.47 8.05
CA PHE A 311 -2.35 11.56 7.23
C PHE A 311 -2.06 12.25 5.90
N HIS A 312 -2.82 11.90 4.88
CA HIS A 312 -2.77 12.63 3.61
C HIS A 312 -3.60 13.93 3.67
N PRO A 313 -3.20 15.03 3.01
CA PRO A 313 -4.01 16.26 2.93
C PRO A 313 -5.38 16.05 2.27
N TRP A 314 -5.46 15.08 1.34
CA TRP A 314 -6.73 14.59 0.80
C TRP A 314 -7.49 13.76 1.85
N ARG A 315 -8.78 14.04 1.99
CA ARG A 315 -9.72 13.28 2.79
C ARG A 315 -10.41 12.21 1.95
N PRO A 316 -10.70 11.05 2.53
CA PRO A 316 -11.31 9.97 1.76
C PRO A 316 -12.71 10.22 1.20
N ASP A 317 -13.40 11.27 1.62
CA ASP A 317 -14.67 11.73 1.04
C ASP A 317 -14.47 12.59 -0.22
N GLY A 318 -13.24 12.68 -0.74
CA GLY A 318 -12.86 13.47 -1.92
C GLY A 318 -12.63 14.95 -1.63
N CYS A 319 -12.72 15.37 -0.36
CA CYS A 319 -12.46 16.76 0.05
C CYS A 319 -10.99 16.95 0.48
N TRP A 320 -10.58 18.17 0.80
CA TRP A 320 -9.23 18.47 1.31
C TRP A 320 -9.26 18.99 2.76
N TYR A 321 -8.19 18.70 3.51
CA TYR A 321 -7.94 19.33 4.82
C TYR A 321 -7.36 20.74 4.72
N PHE A 322 -6.81 21.09 3.56
CA PHE A 322 -6.12 22.34 3.31
C PHE A 322 -6.64 23.02 2.03
N VAL A 323 -6.48 24.33 1.96
CA VAL A 323 -6.82 25.21 0.84
C VAL A 323 -5.61 26.03 0.43
N GLY A 324 -5.73 26.74 -0.70
CA GLY A 324 -4.68 27.66 -1.13
C GLY A 324 -4.53 28.87 -0.19
N PRO A 325 -3.36 29.53 -0.21
CA PRO A 325 -3.04 30.71 0.59
C PRO A 325 -4.04 31.86 0.52
N ARG A 326 -4.77 32.00 -0.60
CA ARG A 326 -5.80 33.02 -0.80
C ARG A 326 -7.22 32.46 -0.63
N GLY A 327 -7.34 31.28 -0.02
CA GLY A 327 -8.60 30.56 0.19
C GLY A 327 -9.05 29.73 -1.02
N GLU A 328 -8.16 29.47 -1.99
CA GLU A 328 -8.51 28.70 -3.17
C GLU A 328 -8.89 27.26 -2.82
N ASN A 329 -10.08 26.86 -3.20
CA ASN A 329 -10.58 25.52 -2.96
C ASN A 329 -11.35 24.99 -4.18
N PRO A 330 -10.67 24.81 -5.33
CA PRO A 330 -11.30 24.15 -6.48
C PRO A 330 -11.74 22.75 -6.09
N GLU A 331 -12.80 22.25 -6.73
CA GLU A 331 -13.36 20.92 -6.48
C GLU A 331 -13.52 20.59 -4.97
N PRO A 332 -14.31 21.39 -4.22
CA PRO A 332 -14.37 21.30 -2.77
C PRO A 332 -15.07 20.03 -2.25
N GLN A 333 -15.68 19.25 -3.15
CA GLN A 333 -16.43 18.03 -2.84
C GLN A 333 -15.96 16.89 -3.71
N GLY A 334 -15.98 15.68 -3.14
CA GLY A 334 -15.70 14.46 -3.88
C GLY A 334 -16.84 14.06 -4.80
N PHE A 335 -16.53 13.48 -5.95
CA PHE A 335 -17.53 12.88 -6.83
C PHE A 335 -17.90 11.46 -6.37
N GLU A 336 -19.11 11.04 -6.70
CA GLU A 336 -19.57 9.68 -6.41
C GLU A 336 -18.93 8.67 -7.37
N VAL A 337 -18.38 7.59 -6.81
CA VAL A 337 -17.84 6.47 -7.58
C VAL A 337 -19.00 5.61 -8.08
N THR A 338 -19.20 5.61 -9.40
CA THR A 338 -20.20 4.81 -10.15
C THR A 338 -19.55 3.65 -10.93
N ASP A 339 -20.34 2.89 -11.70
CA ASP A 339 -19.84 1.79 -12.54
C ASP A 339 -18.82 2.24 -13.61
N GLU A 340 -18.87 3.50 -14.04
CA GLU A 340 -17.92 4.09 -15.01
C GLU A 340 -16.50 4.26 -14.43
N HIS A 341 -16.36 4.15 -13.11
CA HIS A 341 -15.10 4.29 -12.39
C HIS A 341 -14.43 2.93 -12.11
N TYR A 342 -14.91 1.86 -12.75
CA TYR A 342 -14.24 0.57 -12.76
C TYR A 342 -13.44 0.40 -14.06
N PRO A 343 -12.26 -0.27 -14.01
CA PRO A 343 -11.52 -0.59 -15.21
C PRO A 343 -12.39 -1.34 -16.21
N PRO A 344 -12.42 -0.92 -17.50
CA PRO A 344 -13.17 -1.63 -18.51
C PRO A 344 -12.59 -3.04 -18.71
N SER A 345 -13.49 -4.00 -18.92
CA SER A 345 -13.15 -5.42 -19.08
C SER A 345 -12.57 -5.77 -20.45
N SER A 346 -12.59 -4.82 -21.39
CA SER A 346 -12.06 -4.93 -22.74
C SER A 346 -11.57 -3.55 -23.20
N PRO A 347 -10.69 -3.50 -24.21
CA PRO A 347 -10.29 -2.23 -24.82
C PRO A 347 -11.51 -1.46 -25.35
N ASP A 348 -11.47 -0.13 -25.24
CA ASP A 348 -12.53 0.76 -25.73
C ASP A 348 -12.00 1.82 -26.72
N GLU A 349 -12.91 2.65 -27.26
CA GLU A 349 -12.56 3.72 -28.21
C GLU A 349 -11.60 4.75 -27.59
N ASN A 350 -11.67 4.95 -26.26
CA ASN A 350 -10.80 5.88 -25.57
C ASN A 350 -9.37 5.34 -25.46
N ASP A 351 -9.21 4.03 -25.25
CA ASP A 351 -7.89 3.37 -25.30
C ASP A 351 -7.20 3.57 -26.65
N GLN A 352 -7.92 3.35 -27.76
CA GLN A 352 -7.35 3.54 -29.10
C GLN A 352 -6.96 4.99 -29.34
N LYS A 353 -7.84 5.93 -28.97
CA LYS A 353 -7.56 7.36 -29.11
C LYS A 353 -6.32 7.78 -28.33
N VAL A 354 -6.19 7.28 -27.10
CA VAL A 354 -5.05 7.56 -26.24
C VAL A 354 -3.76 6.97 -26.81
N ASP A 355 -3.81 5.74 -27.33
CA ASP A 355 -2.67 5.09 -27.96
C ASP A 355 -2.20 5.84 -29.23
N ASP A 356 -3.15 6.31 -30.05
CA ASP A 356 -2.84 7.11 -31.25
C ASP A 356 -2.18 8.44 -30.86
N GLU A 357 -2.75 9.17 -29.89
CA GLU A 357 -2.20 10.44 -29.37
C GLU A 357 -0.79 10.27 -28.80
N TYR A 358 -0.53 9.16 -28.09
CA TYR A 358 0.80 8.85 -27.55
C TYR A 358 1.81 8.49 -28.64
N SER A 359 1.37 7.80 -29.71
CA SER A 359 2.25 7.42 -30.82
C SER A 359 2.68 8.61 -31.69
N GLU A 360 1.87 9.67 -31.73
CA GLU A 360 2.12 10.90 -32.48
C GLU A 360 2.90 11.95 -31.68
N SER A 361 3.05 11.78 -30.35
CA SER A 361 3.83 12.71 -29.54
C SER A 361 5.34 12.48 -29.75
N ASP A 362 6.03 13.50 -30.24
CA ASP A 362 7.51 13.57 -30.30
C ASP A 362 8.14 13.84 -28.90
N ASP A 363 7.31 13.95 -27.87
CA ASP A 363 7.72 14.34 -26.52
C ASP A 363 8.38 13.17 -25.77
N ASP A 364 9.69 13.05 -25.96
CA ASP A 364 10.57 12.41 -24.98
C ASP A 364 10.61 13.31 -23.73
N GLU A 365 9.71 13.11 -22.76
CA GLU A 365 10.00 13.26 -21.32
C GLU A 365 8.74 13.02 -20.44
N ASP A 366 8.91 12.20 -19.39
CA ASP A 366 7.99 12.04 -18.26
C ASP A 366 7.91 13.32 -17.41
N LEU A 367 7.53 14.47 -18.00
CA LEU A 367 7.38 15.71 -17.25
C LEU A 367 6.14 15.60 -16.35
N LEU A 368 6.39 15.64 -15.05
CA LEU A 368 5.37 15.71 -14.02
C LEU A 368 5.03 17.19 -13.82
N LEU A 369 3.76 17.55 -14.04
CA LEU A 369 3.21 18.89 -13.85
C LEU A 369 2.19 18.93 -12.71
N PRO A 370 2.61 18.67 -11.46
CA PRO A 370 1.71 18.80 -10.32
C PRO A 370 1.29 20.26 -10.09
N ASP A 371 0.06 20.47 -9.62
CA ASP A 371 -0.41 21.73 -9.03
C ASP A 371 -0.63 21.52 -7.53
N MET A 372 0.44 21.65 -6.74
CA MET A 372 0.40 21.50 -5.29
C MET A 372 0.45 22.85 -4.62
N PHE A 373 -0.69 23.30 -4.08
CA PHE A 373 -0.85 24.66 -3.55
C PHE A 373 -1.60 24.71 -2.22
N ARG A 374 -2.21 23.60 -1.79
CA ARG A 374 -3.05 23.53 -0.59
C ARG A 374 -2.20 23.50 0.67
N THR A 375 -1.94 24.67 1.24
CA THR A 375 -1.00 24.89 2.34
C THR A 375 -1.66 25.46 3.59
N GLU A 376 -2.83 26.10 3.46
CA GLU A 376 -3.56 26.70 4.58
C GLU A 376 -4.61 25.74 5.15
N PRO A 377 -4.70 25.58 6.49
CA PRO A 377 -5.67 24.69 7.10
C PRO A 377 -7.11 25.14 6.85
N LEU A 378 -7.99 24.20 6.52
CA LEU A 378 -9.43 24.44 6.40
C LEU A 378 -10.12 24.05 7.71
N ASP A 379 -10.45 25.04 8.54
CA ASP A 379 -10.94 24.87 9.92
C ASP A 379 -12.06 23.83 10.05
N ASP A 380 -13.11 23.94 9.24
CA ASP A 380 -14.26 23.03 9.25
C ASP A 380 -13.90 21.56 9.02
N LYS A 381 -12.74 21.28 8.42
CA LYS A 381 -12.27 19.92 8.12
C LYS A 381 -11.18 19.47 9.07
N ILE A 382 -10.21 20.33 9.40
CA ILE A 382 -9.04 19.96 10.20
C ILE A 382 -9.31 20.01 11.71
N VAL A 383 -10.11 20.98 12.19
CA VAL A 383 -10.41 21.14 13.62
C VAL A 383 -11.10 19.90 14.19
N PRO A 384 -12.08 19.26 13.50
CA PRO A 384 -12.65 18.00 13.99
C PRO A 384 -11.62 16.86 14.12
N LEU A 385 -10.66 16.76 13.19
CA LEU A 385 -9.61 15.74 13.25
C LEU A 385 -8.71 15.97 14.47
N LEU A 386 -8.21 17.19 14.65
CA LEU A 386 -7.35 17.56 15.78
C LEU A 386 -8.08 17.44 17.12
N SER A 387 -9.34 17.86 17.19
CA SER A 387 -10.15 17.80 18.41
C SER A 387 -10.42 16.36 18.85
N ASN A 388 -10.74 15.48 17.90
CA ASN A 388 -10.90 14.06 18.18
C ASN A 388 -9.57 13.42 18.58
N PHE A 389 -8.47 13.74 17.90
CA PHE A 389 -7.13 13.26 18.26
C PHE A 389 -6.77 13.65 19.69
N ALA A 390 -6.86 14.94 20.05
CA ALA A 390 -6.58 15.43 21.40
C ALA A 390 -7.48 14.78 22.46
N THR A 391 -8.75 14.54 22.14
CA THR A 391 -9.68 13.84 23.05
C THR A 391 -9.32 12.37 23.19
N ALA A 392 -8.91 11.70 22.11
CA ALA A 392 -8.51 10.30 22.10
C ALA A 392 -7.31 10.03 22.99
N LEU A 393 -6.34 10.95 23.08
CA LEU A 393 -5.14 10.79 23.93
C LEU A 393 -5.51 10.55 25.40
N LYS A 394 -6.65 11.09 25.88
CA LYS A 394 -7.14 10.86 27.25
C LYS A 394 -7.50 9.39 27.52
N GLY A 395 -7.78 8.62 26.46
CA GLY A 395 -8.03 7.18 26.51
C GLY A 395 -6.77 6.32 26.40
N MET A 396 -5.57 6.92 26.48
CA MET A 396 -4.27 6.28 26.27
C MET A 396 -3.35 6.51 27.50
N PRO A 397 -3.64 5.92 28.67
CA PRO A 397 -2.89 6.15 29.91
C PRO A 397 -1.42 5.72 29.88
N ALA A 398 -1.02 4.86 28.94
CA ALA A 398 0.36 4.38 28.79
C ALA A 398 1.16 5.15 27.71
N LEU A 399 0.59 6.22 27.16
CA LEU A 399 1.16 6.93 26.03
C LEU A 399 2.46 7.64 26.42
N GLU A 400 3.51 7.40 25.63
CA GLU A 400 4.82 8.05 25.75
C GLU A 400 4.98 9.09 24.64
N GLU A 401 4.50 8.78 23.45
CA GLU A 401 4.65 9.62 22.27
C GLU A 401 3.43 9.50 21.35
N ALA A 402 2.90 10.64 20.90
CA ALA A 402 1.89 10.71 19.87
C ALA A 402 2.20 11.78 18.81
N GLU A 403 2.13 11.38 17.54
CA GLU A 403 2.25 12.25 16.38
C GLU A 403 1.02 12.14 15.49
N LEU A 404 0.50 13.29 15.07
CA LEU A 404 -0.44 13.41 13.97
C LEU A 404 0.06 14.50 13.04
N PHE A 405 0.47 14.13 11.83
CA PHE A 405 1.09 15.07 10.91
C PHE A 405 0.85 14.71 9.45
N THR A 406 1.16 15.63 8.56
CA THR A 406 1.15 15.46 7.11
C THR A 406 2.31 16.24 6.51
N TYR A 407 2.58 16.02 5.22
CA TYR A 407 3.50 16.84 4.45
C TYR A 407 2.70 17.69 3.47
N LEU A 408 3.02 18.99 3.44
CA LEU A 408 2.47 19.96 2.52
C LEU A 408 3.58 20.39 1.57
N THR A 409 3.27 20.47 0.29
CA THR A 409 4.24 20.88 -0.73
C THR A 409 3.73 22.12 -1.42
N TRP A 410 4.61 23.11 -1.58
CA TRP A 410 4.36 24.24 -2.48
C TRP A 410 5.09 24.01 -3.80
N LYS A 411 4.32 23.62 -4.81
CA LYS A 411 4.76 23.49 -6.20
C LYS A 411 3.54 23.78 -7.08
N PRO A 412 3.12 25.05 -7.18
CA PRO A 412 1.96 25.43 -7.96
C PRO A 412 2.22 25.17 -9.45
N SER A 413 1.15 25.03 -10.23
CA SER A 413 1.28 25.05 -11.69
C SER A 413 1.81 26.39 -12.20
N LYS A 414 2.37 26.43 -13.41
CA LYS A 414 2.84 27.69 -14.04
C LYS A 414 1.74 28.76 -14.10
N GLU A 415 0.50 28.35 -14.36
CA GLU A 415 -0.65 29.26 -14.42
C GLU A 415 -0.98 29.85 -13.04
N ARG A 416 -0.95 29.00 -12.01
CA ARG A 416 -1.17 29.43 -10.64
C ARG A 416 -0.04 30.32 -10.16
N ASP A 417 1.21 29.95 -10.41
CA ASP A 417 2.39 30.73 -10.05
C ASP A 417 2.34 32.14 -10.67
N ALA A 418 2.00 32.24 -11.97
CA ALA A 418 1.79 33.52 -12.64
C ALA A 418 0.69 34.38 -12.00
N THR A 419 -0.31 33.76 -11.36
CA THR A 419 -1.37 34.46 -10.61
C THR A 419 -0.90 34.96 -9.25
N TYR A 420 0.11 34.30 -8.65
CA TYR A 420 0.72 34.73 -7.40
C TYR A 420 1.71 35.88 -7.61
N GLY A 421 2.57 35.78 -8.63
CA GLY A 421 3.56 36.81 -8.95
C GLY A 421 4.50 37.09 -7.76
N GLU A 422 4.76 38.36 -7.47
CA GLU A 422 5.60 38.78 -6.33
C GLU A 422 4.97 38.48 -4.95
N ASP A 423 3.66 38.21 -4.91
CA ASP A 423 2.90 37.89 -3.70
C ASP A 423 2.84 36.37 -3.45
N ALA A 424 3.80 35.60 -3.97
CA ALA A 424 3.88 34.16 -3.72
C ALA A 424 4.11 33.89 -2.22
N PRO A 425 3.38 32.94 -1.61
CA PRO A 425 3.48 32.63 -0.19
C PRO A 425 4.84 32.03 0.21
N TYR A 426 5.59 31.48 -0.74
CA TYR A 426 6.87 30.81 -0.50
C TYR A 426 7.88 31.18 -1.59
N GLU A 427 9.14 31.38 -1.18
CA GLU A 427 10.23 31.85 -2.04
C GLU A 427 10.81 30.78 -2.99
N SER A 428 10.50 29.50 -2.76
CA SER A 428 11.02 28.40 -3.59
C SER A 428 9.94 27.36 -3.91
N GLU A 429 9.97 26.88 -5.16
CA GLU A 429 9.18 25.76 -5.62
C GLU A 429 9.74 24.43 -5.08
N GLY A 430 8.85 23.47 -4.84
CA GLY A 430 9.22 22.12 -4.41
C GLY A 430 9.59 22.02 -2.94
N VAL A 431 9.34 23.07 -2.12
CA VAL A 431 9.54 22.98 -0.68
C VAL A 431 8.48 22.08 -0.06
N VAL A 432 8.94 21.14 0.75
CA VAL A 432 8.11 20.22 1.51
C VAL A 432 8.16 20.61 2.98
N TYR A 433 6.99 20.88 3.56
CA TYR A 433 6.81 21.24 4.96
C TYR A 433 6.13 20.11 5.72
N ARG A 434 6.62 19.76 6.90
CA ARG A 434 5.89 18.88 7.82
C ARG A 434 4.94 19.72 8.66
N TRP A 435 3.64 19.49 8.54
CA TRP A 435 2.60 20.16 9.33
C TRP A 435 1.96 19.16 10.28
N GLY A 436 1.79 19.52 11.55
CA GLY A 436 1.12 18.65 12.51
C GLY A 436 1.45 18.92 13.96
N VAL A 437 1.07 17.96 14.81
CA VAL A 437 1.27 18.00 16.26
C VAL A 437 2.11 16.82 16.71
N LEU A 438 3.02 17.08 17.65
CA LEU A 438 3.79 16.09 18.39
C LEU A 438 3.53 16.32 19.88
N GLN A 439 3.13 15.26 20.57
CA GLN A 439 2.98 15.23 22.01
C GLN A 439 3.92 14.17 22.58
N CYS A 440 4.93 14.61 23.31
CA CYS A 440 5.73 13.75 24.20
C CYS A 440 5.17 13.90 25.63
N ILE A 441 5.10 12.81 26.39
CA ILE A 441 4.55 12.80 27.76
C ILE A 441 5.65 12.60 28.80
#